data_AF-A0A485AV89-F1
#
_entry.id   AF-A0A485AV89-F1
#
_cell.length_a   1.000
_cell.length_b   1.000
_cell.length_c   1.000
_cell.angle_alpha   90.00
_cell.angle_beta   90.00
_cell.angle_gamma   90.00
#
_symmetry.space_group_name_H-M   'P 1'
#
loop_
_entity.id
_entity.type
_entity.pdbx_description
1 polymer ?
#
loop_
_entity_poly.entity_id
_entity_poly.type
_entity_poly.pdbx_seq_one_letter_code
_entity_poly.pdbx_strand_id
1 'polypeptide(L)' 'MNIWRYWGVTLDPDMNSLPNSHGERIISTDSARVICAVIPTNEEKMIALDAIHLGKINAQVEFA' A
#
# COMPACT_ATOMS: atom_id res chain seq x y z
N MET A 1 -1.15 11.91 -25.97
CA MET A 1 -2.19 12.04 -24.93
C MET A 1 -2.09 10.83 -24.02
N ASN A 2 -1.83 11.00 -22.72
CA ASN A 2 -1.67 9.87 -21.79
C ASN A 2 -3.04 9.22 -21.51
N ILE A 3 -3.16 7.92 -21.75
CA ILE A 3 -4.41 7.15 -21.56
C ILE A 3 -4.96 7.25 -20.13
N TRP A 4 -4.06 7.35 -19.14
CA TRP A 4 -4.40 7.49 -17.73
C TRP A 4 -5.23 8.76 -17.43
N ARG A 5 -5.00 9.85 -18.19
CA ARG A 5 -5.74 11.10 -18.00
C ARG A 5 -7.21 10.96 -18.41
N TYR A 6 -7.51 10.14 -19.42
CA TYR A 6 -8.88 9.80 -19.79
C TYR A 6 -9.63 9.10 -18.64
N TRP A 7 -8.92 8.28 -17.86
CA TRP A 7 -9.45 7.59 -16.68
C TRP A 7 -9.47 8.47 -15.42
N GLY A 8 -9.02 9.73 -15.53
CA GLY A 8 -9.05 10.68 -14.42
C GLY A 8 -7.88 10.57 -13.45
N VAL A 9 -6.82 9.86 -13.83
CA VAL A 9 -5.54 9.84 -13.12
C VAL A 9 -4.78 11.11 -13.48
N THR A 10 -4.50 11.94 -12.46
CA THR A 10 -3.68 13.15 -12.57
C THR A 10 -2.69 13.17 -11.41
N LEU A 11 -1.40 13.10 -11.74
CA LEU A 11 -0.32 13.03 -10.74
C LEU A 11 0.11 14.43 -10.30
N ASP A 12 0.41 14.55 -9.02
CA ASP A 12 1.13 15.67 -8.43
C ASP A 12 2.65 15.40 -8.57
N PRO A 13 3.38 16.19 -9.38
CA PRO A 13 4.79 15.94 -9.66
C PRO A 13 5.68 16.15 -8.43
N ASP A 14 5.32 17.08 -7.54
CA ASP A 14 6.11 17.38 -6.34
C ASP A 14 6.00 16.21 -5.37
N MET A 15 4.77 15.74 -5.10
CA MET A 15 4.52 14.59 -4.23
C MET A 15 5.11 13.28 -4.79
N ASN A 16 5.05 13.09 -6.10
CA ASN A 16 5.62 11.91 -6.75
C ASN A 16 7.16 11.91 -6.77
N SER A 17 7.80 13.08 -6.75
CA SER A 17 9.26 13.20 -6.72
C SER A 17 9.88 12.90 -5.35
N LEU A 18 9.07 12.86 -4.29
CA LEU A 18 9.55 12.60 -2.93
C LEU A 18 10.21 11.22 -2.80
N PRO A 19 11.33 11.11 -2.08
CA PRO A 19 12.00 9.82 -1.86
C PRO A 19 11.14 8.88 -1.01
N ASN A 20 11.35 7.58 -1.17
CA ASN A 20 10.55 6.55 -0.49
C ASN A 20 10.71 6.54 1.05
N SER A 21 11.65 7.30 1.59
CA SER A 21 11.75 7.58 3.03
C SER A 21 10.53 8.33 3.59
N HIS A 22 9.72 8.98 2.74
CA HIS A 22 8.44 9.58 3.12
C HIS A 22 7.35 8.54 3.40
N GLY A 23 7.58 7.27 3.07
CA GLY A 23 6.65 6.18 3.37
C GLY A 23 5.37 6.23 2.54
N GLU A 24 4.26 5.86 3.18
CA GLU A 24 2.91 5.85 2.60
C GLU A 24 2.45 7.28 2.27
N ARG A 25 2.10 7.54 1.01
CA ARG A 25 1.75 8.90 0.55
C ARG A 25 0.84 8.92 -0.66
N ILE A 26 0.02 9.96 -0.77
CA ILE A 26 -0.77 10.26 -1.96
C ILE A 26 0.09 11.04 -2.96
N ILE A 27 -0.01 10.68 -4.24
CA ILE A 27 0.74 11.29 -5.36
C ILE A 27 -0.20 11.80 -6.47
N SER A 28 -1.50 11.83 -6.23
CA SER A 28 -2.49 12.45 -7.14
C SER A 28 -2.80 13.88 -6.71
N THR A 29 -3.10 14.75 -7.66
CA THR A 29 -3.59 16.12 -7.38
C THR A 29 -4.98 16.09 -6.76
N ASP A 30 -5.36 17.14 -6.01
CA ASP A 30 -6.72 17.28 -5.45
C ASP A 30 -7.85 17.24 -6.49
N SER A 31 -7.55 17.64 -7.73
CA SER A 31 -8.50 17.63 -8.85
C SER A 31 -8.66 16.26 -9.54
N ALA A 32 -7.88 15.25 -9.14
CA ALA A 32 -7.91 13.93 -9.76
C ALA A 32 -9.21 13.19 -9.41
N ARG A 33 -9.79 12.47 -10.37
CA ARG A 33 -10.96 11.60 -10.12
C ARG A 33 -10.55 10.27 -9.48
N VAL A 34 -9.30 9.85 -9.66
CA VAL A 34 -8.72 8.63 -9.11
C VAL A 34 -7.55 8.99 -8.23
N ILE A 35 -7.58 8.54 -6.97
CA ILE A 35 -6.48 8.71 -6.03
C ILE A 35 -5.35 7.74 -6.41
N CYS A 36 -4.14 8.27 -6.50
CA CYS A 36 -2.94 7.47 -6.68
C CYS A 36 -2.06 7.62 -5.43
N ALA A 37 -1.49 6.51 -4.95
CA ALA A 37 -0.68 6.50 -3.74
C ALA A 37 0.52 5.56 -3.89
N VAL A 38 1.58 5.85 -3.14
CA VAL A 38 2.71 4.94 -2.91
C VAL A 38 2.54 4.33 -1.53
N ILE A 39 2.51 3.01 -1.45
CA ILE A 39 2.43 2.25 -0.20
C ILE A 39 3.62 1.28 -0.21
N PRO A 40 4.66 1.53 0.61
CA PRO A 40 5.75 0.56 0.76
C PRO A 40 5.19 -0.75 1.30
N THR A 41 5.28 -1.81 0.49
CA THR A 41 4.88 -3.15 0.93
C THR A 41 5.81 -3.66 2.03
N ASN A 42 5.27 -4.49 2.91
CA ASN A 42 6.05 -5.20 3.92
C ASN A 42 5.42 -6.58 4.15
N GLU A 43 5.91 -7.55 3.38
CA GLU A 43 5.40 -8.92 3.40
C GLU A 43 5.76 -9.62 4.72
N GLU A 44 6.94 -9.34 5.29
CA GLU A 44 7.37 -9.89 6.58
C GLU A 44 6.45 -9.44 7.72
N LYS A 45 5.99 -8.18 7.70
CA LYS A 45 5.01 -7.67 8.65
C LYS A 45 3.68 -8.39 8.50
N MET A 46 3.23 -8.65 7.27
CA MET A 46 1.99 -9.40 7.04
C MET A 46 2.10 -10.85 7.53
N ILE A 47 3.22 -11.53 7.25
CA ILE A 47 3.49 -12.88 7.77
C ILE A 47 3.50 -12.89 9.31
N ALA A 48 4.15 -11.91 9.94
CA ALA A 48 4.20 -11.81 11.40
C ALA A 48 2.81 -11.54 12.01
N LEU A 49 2.00 -10.69 11.37
CA LEU A 49 0.62 -10.43 11.79
C LEU A 49 -0.22 -11.70 11.73
N ASP A 50 -0.09 -12.48 10.66
CA ASP A 50 -0.78 -13.77 10.51
C ASP A 50 -0.31 -14.77 11.57
N ALA A 51 1.00 -14.87 11.82
CA ALA A 51 1.54 -15.74 12.87
C ALA A 51 1.02 -15.37 14.27
N ILE A 52 0.94 -14.07 14.59
CA ILE A 52 0.38 -13.59 15.87
C ILE A 52 -1.12 -13.91 15.95
N HIS A 53 -1.86 -13.74 14.85
CA HIS A 53 -3.29 -14.04 14.80
C HIS A 53 -3.54 -15.53 15.03
N LEU A 54 -2.85 -16.39 14.28
CA LEU A 54 -2.94 -17.84 14.39
C LEU A 54 -2.50 -18.35 15.77
N GLY A 55 -1.46 -17.76 16.37
CA GLY A 55 -0.99 -18.13 17.71
C GLY A 55 -1.98 -17.83 18.85
N LYS A 56 -2.98 -16.96 18.63
CA LYS A 56 -4.07 -16.70 19.61
C LYS A 56 -5.23 -17.69 19.48
N ILE A 57 -5.37 -18.30 18.32
CA ILE A 57 -6.34 -19.36 18.11
C ILE A 57 -5.71 -20.61 18.74
N ASN A 58 -6.33 -21.18 19.78
CA ASN A 58 -5.87 -22.42 20.42
C ASN A 58 -5.89 -23.57 19.39
N ALA A 59 -4.89 -23.65 18.54
CA ALA A 59 -4.60 -24.84 17.77
C ALA A 59 -3.91 -25.80 18.75
N GLN A 60 -4.67 -26.76 19.28
CA GLN A 60 -4.06 -27.98 19.79
C GLN A 60 -3.26 -28.57 18.63
N VAL A 61 -1.94 -28.46 18.72
CA VAL A 61 -1.04 -29.10 17.76
C VAL A 61 -1.03 -30.59 18.13
N GLU A 62 -1.86 -31.37 17.43
CA GLU A 62 -1.68 -32.83 17.38
C GLU A 62 -0.41 -33.09 16.57
N PHE A 63 0.68 -33.41 17.27
CA PHE A 63 1.83 -34.05 16.66
C PHE A 63 1.49 -35.54 16.48
N ALA A 64 1.49 -36.00 15.23
CA ALA A 64 1.33 -37.41 14.85
C ALA A 64 2.66 -38.17 14.96
#